data_AF-A0A960AM69-F1
#
_entry.id   AF-A0A960AM69-F1
#
_cell.length_a   1.000
_cell.length_b   1.000
_cell.length_c   1.000
_cell.angle_alpha   90.00
_cell.angle_beta   90.00
_cell.angle_gamma   90.00
#
_symmetry.space_group_name_H-M   'P 1'
#
loop_
_entity.id
_entity.type
_entity.pdbx_description
1 polymer ?
#
loop_
_entity_poly.entity_id
_entity_poly.type
_entity_poly.pdbx_seq_one_letter_code
_entity_poly.pdbx_strand_id
1 'polypeptide(L)'
;SGVVEPFRRDKIISGVRKACQGRPVGDDELAVLAQQVEDTLRDSGCAEVPAHEIGLTILGPLRDLDEVAYLRFASVYRAFDSLDDFEQEIALLKASRSPSGSRPKKVRIDITEGHKQALSTVVQKEGT
;
A
#
# COMPACT_ATOMS: atom_id res chain seq x y z
N SER A 1 -10.15 8.78 21.28
CA SER A 1 -8.81 9.07 21.82
C SER A 1 -7.78 8.45 20.91
N GLY A 2 -7.03 9.26 20.16
CA GLY A 2 -5.95 8.76 19.31
C GLY A 2 -4.65 8.68 20.10
N VAL A 3 -4.06 7.49 20.21
CA VAL A 3 -2.69 7.34 20.71
C VAL A 3 -1.77 7.50 19.50
N VAL A 4 -0.84 8.45 19.57
CA VAL A 4 0.21 8.57 18.57
C VAL A 4 1.17 7.40 18.76
N GLU A 5 1.48 6.72 17.67
CA GLU A 5 2.37 5.57 17.68
C GLU A 5 3.38 5.65 16.53
N PRO A 6 4.59 5.08 16.71
CA PRO A 6 5.57 5.02 15.64
C PRO A 6 5.03 4.26 14.42
N PHE A 7 5.32 4.78 13.22
CA PHE A 7 5.00 4.08 11.98
C PHE A 7 5.72 2.73 11.92
N ARG A 8 4.98 1.69 11.52
CA ARG A 8 5.52 0.34 11.32
C ARG A 8 4.96 -0.26 10.04
N ARG A 9 5.84 -0.64 9.09
CA ARG A 9 5.46 -1.32 7.83
C ARG A 9 4.54 -2.53 8.07
N ASP A 10 4.79 -3.31 9.12
CA ASP A 10 4.00 -4.48 9.50
C ASP A 10 2.49 -4.17 9.60
N LYS A 11 2.13 -2.95 10.04
CA LYS A 11 0.72 -2.55 10.15
C LYS A 11 0.07 -2.34 8.79
N ILE A 12 0.81 -1.80 7.82
CA ILE A 12 0.36 -1.68 6.43
C ILE A 12 0.12 -3.08 5.85
N ILE A 13 1.11 -3.95 5.98
CA ILE A 13 1.03 -5.34 5.47
C ILE A 13 -0.18 -6.04 6.10
N SER A 14 -0.34 -5.97 7.42
CA SER A 14 -1.46 -6.59 8.12
C SER A 14 -2.82 -6.02 7.69
N GLY A 15 -2.91 -4.71 7.44
CA GLY A 15 -4.14 -4.06 6.99
C GLY A 15 -4.53 -4.50 5.58
N VAL A 16 -3.57 -4.47 4.65
CA VAL A 16 -3.78 -4.80 3.24
C VAL A 16 -4.01 -6.29 3.03
N ARG A 17 -3.34 -7.16 3.81
CA ARG A 17 -3.47 -8.63 3.70
C ARG A 17 -4.93 -9.10 3.77
N LYS A 18 -5.77 -8.44 4.57
CA LYS A 18 -7.20 -8.76 4.66
C LYS A 18 -7.93 -8.50 3.34
N ALA A 19 -7.66 -7.37 2.70
CA ALA A 19 -8.26 -7.05 1.39
C ALA A 19 -7.78 -8.00 0.27
N CYS A 20 -6.52 -8.46 0.37
CA CYS A 20 -5.92 -9.41 -0.57
C CYS A 20 -6.33 -10.88 -0.37
N GLN A 21 -7.20 -11.22 0.60
CA GLN A 21 -7.57 -12.62 0.84
C GLN A 21 -8.18 -13.29 -0.41
N GLY A 22 -7.66 -14.48 -0.75
CA GLY A 22 -8.05 -15.24 -1.93
C GLY A 22 -7.60 -14.64 -3.27
N ARG A 23 -6.76 -13.59 -3.25
CA ARG A 23 -6.15 -12.99 -4.44
C ARG A 23 -4.73 -13.54 -4.64
N PRO A 24 -4.23 -13.59 -5.88
CA PRO A 24 -2.87 -14.03 -6.17
C PRO A 24 -1.88 -12.90 -5.84
N VAL A 25 -1.75 -12.51 -4.57
CA VAL A 25 -0.81 -11.49 -4.08
C VAL A 25 0.12 -12.12 -3.05
N GLY A 26 1.42 -12.08 -3.31
CA GLY A 26 2.46 -12.65 -2.46
C GLY A 26 2.97 -11.69 -1.39
N ASP A 27 3.73 -12.22 -0.43
CA ASP A 27 4.28 -11.43 0.68
C ASP A 27 5.30 -10.38 0.22
N ASP A 28 6.11 -10.70 -0.80
CA ASP A 28 7.08 -9.75 -1.37
C ASP A 28 6.38 -8.56 -2.04
N GLU A 29 5.25 -8.80 -2.71
CA GLU A 29 4.45 -7.73 -3.33
C GLU A 29 3.83 -6.82 -2.26
N LEU A 30 3.37 -7.40 -1.14
CA LEU A 30 2.89 -6.62 0.01
C LEU A 30 4.02 -5.82 0.68
N ALA A 31 5.23 -6.37 0.74
CA ALA A 31 6.39 -5.67 1.29
C ALA A 31 6.78 -4.47 0.41
N VAL A 32 6.79 -4.65 -0.93
CA VAL A 32 7.01 -3.55 -1.89
C VAL A 32 5.93 -2.48 -1.75
N LEU A 33 4.66 -2.86 -1.66
CA LEU A 33 3.57 -1.92 -1.43
C LEU A 33 3.77 -1.13 -0.14
N ALA A 34 4.10 -1.80 0.97
CA ALA A 34 4.33 -1.13 2.25
C ALA A 34 5.52 -0.17 2.20
N GLN A 35 6.57 -0.51 1.44
CA GLN A 35 7.70 0.36 1.19
C GLN A 35 7.29 1.61 0.41
N GLN A 36 6.54 1.48 -0.67
CA GLN A 36 6.04 2.62 -1.47
C GLN A 36 5.18 3.58 -0.64
N VAL A 37 4.33 3.04 0.23
CA VAL A 37 3.53 3.84 1.16
C VAL A 37 4.42 4.58 2.15
N GLU A 38 5.40 3.91 2.76
CA GLU A 38 6.34 4.56 3.68
C GLU A 38 7.12 5.69 3.00
N ASP A 39 7.60 5.47 1.77
CA ASP A 39 8.34 6.49 1.03
C ASP A 39 7.46 7.70 0.73
N THR A 40 6.21 7.48 0.30
CA THR A 40 5.23 8.56 0.09
C THR A 40 4.97 9.36 1.36
N LEU A 41 4.84 8.68 2.50
CA LEU A 41 4.64 9.33 3.79
C LEU A 41 5.89 10.11 4.23
N ARG A 42 7.09 9.58 3.99
CA ARG A 42 8.35 10.28 4.31
C ARG A 42 8.51 11.53 3.45
N ASP A 43 8.20 11.43 2.16
CA ASP A 43 8.30 12.53 1.21
C ASP A 43 7.32 13.67 1.51
N SER A 44 6.23 13.40 2.24
CA SER A 44 5.30 14.44 2.72
C SER A 44 5.94 15.42 3.72
N GLY A 45 7.02 15.01 4.39
CA GLY A 45 7.70 15.82 5.42
C GLY A 45 6.89 16.03 6.70
N CYS A 46 5.73 15.37 6.85
CA CYS A 46 4.88 15.50 8.03
C CYS A 46 5.45 14.73 9.22
N ALA A 47 5.52 15.38 10.39
CA ALA A 47 5.95 14.74 11.64
C ALA A 47 4.92 13.73 12.18
N GLU A 48 3.64 13.99 11.93
CA GLU A 48 2.52 13.12 12.31
C GLU A 48 1.57 12.97 11.13
N VAL A 49 1.10 11.75 10.90
CA VAL A 49 0.16 11.44 9.81
C VAL A 49 -1.07 10.75 10.39
N PRO A 50 -2.30 11.26 10.11
CA PRO A 50 -3.52 10.59 10.52
C PRO A 50 -3.64 9.19 9.92
N ALA A 51 -4.14 8.21 10.71
CA ALA A 51 -4.30 6.83 10.23
C ALA A 51 -5.21 6.72 8.99
N HIS A 52 -6.19 7.62 8.86
CA HIS A 52 -7.05 7.70 7.67
C HIS A 52 -6.25 8.07 6.41
N GLU A 53 -5.36 9.06 6.50
CA GLU A 53 -4.47 9.48 5.39
C GLU A 53 -3.51 8.35 4.97
N ILE A 54 -3.00 7.58 5.94
CA ILE A 54 -2.21 6.38 5.65
C ILE A 54 -3.04 5.38 4.82
N GLY A 55 -4.30 5.18 5.21
CA GLY A 55 -5.25 4.33 4.47
C GLY A 55 -5.50 4.81 3.04
N LEU A 56 -5.65 6.12 2.84
CA LEU A 56 -5.79 6.70 1.51
C LEU A 56 -4.51 6.54 0.68
N THR A 57 -3.34 6.68 1.30
CA THR A 57 -2.04 6.50 0.64
C THR A 57 -1.85 5.07 0.12
N ILE A 58 -2.35 4.07 0.84
CA ILE A 58 -2.33 2.65 0.43
C ILE A 58 -3.10 2.41 -0.88
N LEU A 59 -4.17 3.17 -1.13
CA LEU A 59 -5.06 2.94 -2.27
C LEU A 59 -4.35 3.03 -3.62
N GLY A 60 -3.39 3.93 -3.78
CA GLY A 60 -2.63 4.08 -5.03
C GLY A 60 -1.87 2.80 -5.40
N PRO A 61 -0.85 2.41 -4.61
CA PRO A 61 -0.12 1.16 -4.81
C PRO A 61 -0.99 -0.09 -4.87
N LEU A 62 -2.05 -0.15 -4.05
CA LEU A 62 -2.96 -1.30 -4.01
C LEU A 62 -3.77 -1.43 -5.30
N ARG A 63 -4.16 -0.32 -5.92
CA ARG A 63 -4.86 -0.30 -7.23
C ARG A 63 -4.01 -0.94 -8.31
N ASP A 64 -2.72 -0.61 -8.34
CA ASP A 64 -1.79 -1.12 -9.34
C ASP A 64 -1.45 -2.60 -9.10
N LEU A 65 -1.46 -3.01 -7.82
CA LEU A 65 -1.21 -4.39 -7.40
C LEU A 65 -2.40 -5.33 -7.70
N ASP A 66 -3.61 -4.98 -7.26
CA ASP A 66 -4.82 -5.78 -7.49
C ASP A 66 -6.10 -4.93 -7.33
N GLU A 67 -6.81 -4.72 -8.45
CA GLU A 67 -8.04 -3.90 -8.50
C GLU A 67 -9.17 -4.41 -7.58
N VAL A 68 -9.25 -5.72 -7.34
CA VAL A 68 -10.30 -6.31 -6.47
C VAL A 68 -9.96 -6.07 -5.00
N ALA A 69 -8.70 -6.27 -4.61
CA ALA A 69 -8.22 -5.91 -3.28
C ALA A 69 -8.36 -4.41 -3.03
N TYR A 70 -8.05 -3.58 -4.03
CA TYR A 70 -8.29 -2.14 -4.00
C TYR A 70 -9.75 -1.82 -3.70
N LEU A 71 -10.72 -2.36 -4.44
CA LEU A 71 -12.14 -2.07 -4.21
C LEU A 71 -12.60 -2.46 -2.80
N ARG A 72 -12.14 -3.61 -2.29
CA ARG A 72 -12.45 -4.07 -0.92
C ARG A 72 -11.85 -3.15 0.15
N PHE A 73 -10.68 -2.57 -0.11
CA PHE A 73 -10.03 -1.65 0.81
C PHE A 73 -10.68 -0.26 0.72
N ALA A 74 -10.91 0.23 -0.49
CA ALA A 74 -11.53 1.52 -0.80
C ALA A 74 -12.91 1.66 -0.15
N SER A 75 -13.73 0.60 -0.13
CA SER A 75 -15.05 0.65 0.48
C SER A 75 -15.04 1.03 1.96
N VAL A 76 -13.94 0.76 2.68
CA VAL A 76 -13.78 1.13 4.09
C VAL A 76 -13.27 2.57 4.24
N TYR A 77 -12.30 2.98 3.41
CA TYR A 77 -11.59 4.25 3.59
C TYR A 77 -12.21 5.45 2.84
N ARG A 78 -13.03 5.17 1.82
CA ARG A 78 -13.76 6.18 1.04
C ARG A 78 -15.26 6.24 1.39
N ALA A 79 -15.69 5.56 2.45
CA ALA A 79 -17.08 5.57 2.93
C ALA A 79 -18.09 5.24 1.81
N PHE A 80 -17.98 4.05 1.22
CA PHE A 80 -18.97 3.61 0.23
C PHE A 80 -20.26 3.25 0.98
N ASP A 81 -21.30 4.04 0.76
CA ASP A 81 -22.58 3.90 1.44
C ASP A 81 -23.69 3.39 0.49
N SER A 82 -23.41 3.35 -0.81
CA SER A 82 -24.36 2.97 -1.85
C SER A 82 -23.76 2.07 -2.93
N LEU A 83 -24.63 1.43 -3.71
CA LEU A 83 -24.20 0.70 -4.92
C LEU A 83 -23.60 1.67 -5.96
N ASP A 84 -24.16 2.88 -6.07
CA ASP A 84 -23.68 3.92 -6.98
C ASP A 84 -22.22 4.30 -6.71
N ASP A 85 -21.75 4.26 -5.45
CA ASP A 85 -20.34 4.51 -5.12
C ASP A 85 -19.42 3.44 -5.71
N PHE A 86 -19.83 2.17 -5.63
CA PHE A 86 -19.10 1.07 -6.28
C PHE A 86 -19.10 1.21 -7.80
N GLU A 87 -20.25 1.56 -8.39
CA GLU A 87 -20.35 1.73 -9.85
C GLU A 87 -19.44 2.85 -10.37
N GLN A 88 -19.42 3.98 -9.67
CA GLN A 88 -18.53 5.10 -9.99
C GLN A 88 -17.05 4.70 -9.88
N GLU A 89 -16.66 4.03 -8.79
CA GLU A 89 -15.27 3.60 -8.61
C GLU A 89 -14.85 2.56 -9.68
N ILE A 90 -15.73 1.61 -10.00
CA ILE A 90 -15.48 0.63 -11.08
C ILE A 90 -15.35 1.34 -12.44
N ALA A 91 -16.18 2.35 -12.70
CA ALA A 91 -16.08 3.14 -13.93
C ALA A 91 -14.72 3.86 -14.02
N LEU A 92 -14.24 4.44 -12.92
CA LEU A 92 -12.90 5.06 -12.85
C LEU A 92 -11.77 4.06 -13.12
N LEU A 93 -11.84 2.88 -12.51
CA LEU A 93 -10.87 1.80 -12.77
C LEU A 93 -10.85 1.41 -14.25
N LYS A 94 -12.02 1.22 -14.86
CA LYS A 94 -12.15 0.91 -16.28
C LYS A 94 -11.64 2.04 -17.19
N ALA A 95 -11.88 3.30 -16.84
CA ALA A 95 -11.42 4.45 -17.61
C ALA A 95 -9.89 4.63 -17.55
N SER A 96 -9.28 4.34 -16.39
CA SER A 96 -7.82 4.36 -16.22
C SER A 96 -7.09 3.31 -17.08
N ARG A 97 -7.82 2.28 -17.54
CA ARG A 97 -7.36 1.28 -18.50
C ARG A 97 -7.36 1.83 -19.92
N SER A 98 -6.46 2.78 -20.22
CA SER A 98 -6.15 3.11 -21.62
C SER A 98 -5.72 1.83 -22.37
N PRO A 99 -6.03 1.66 -23.67
CA PRO A 99 -5.94 0.38 -24.39
C PRO A 99 -4.51 -0.18 -24.60
N SER A 100 -3.48 0.42 -24.00
CA SER A 100 -2.14 -0.16 -23.95
C SER A 100 -2.07 -1.22 -22.85
N GLY A 101 -2.60 -2.40 -23.18
CA GLY A 101 -2.49 -3.58 -22.34
C GLY A 101 -1.05 -4.03 -22.16
N SER A 102 -0.49 -3.78 -20.98
CA SER A 102 0.56 -4.62 -20.42
C SER A 102 0.38 -4.64 -18.91
N ARG A 103 -0.48 -5.56 -18.41
CA ARG A 103 -0.35 -6.01 -17.03
C ARG A 103 1.09 -6.52 -16.91
N PRO A 104 1.98 -5.89 -16.11
CA PRO A 104 3.36 -6.36 -16.02
C PRO A 104 3.28 -7.82 -15.56
N LYS A 105 3.84 -8.73 -16.35
CA LYS A 105 3.99 -10.13 -15.94
C LYS A 105 4.82 -10.08 -14.66
N LYS A 106 4.26 -10.61 -13.57
CA LYS A 106 4.94 -10.81 -12.29
C LYS A 106 6.37 -11.26 -12.54
N VAL A 107 7.32 -10.36 -12.31
CA VAL A 107 8.72 -10.75 -12.15
C VAL A 107 8.75 -11.50 -10.82
N ARG A 108 8.92 -12.82 -10.89
CA ARG A 108 9.30 -13.61 -9.73
C ARG A 108 10.71 -13.15 -9.38
N ILE A 109 10.82 -12.22 -8.44
CA ILE A 109 12.11 -11.95 -7.81
C ILE A 109 12.24 -13.05 -6.76
N ASP A 110 12.92 -14.15 -7.12
CA ASP A 110 13.37 -15.12 -6.13
C ASP A 110 14.45 -14.40 -5.29
N ILE A 111 14.05 -13.78 -4.18
CA ILE A 111 14.99 -13.25 -3.19
C ILE A 111 15.51 -14.45 -2.40
N THR A 112 16.44 -15.21 -3.00
CA THR A 112 17.32 -16.09 -2.24
C THR A 112 18.12 -15.26 -1.24
N GLU A 113 17.97 -15.61 0.03
CA GLU A 113 18.84 -15.34 1.18
C GLU A 113 20.12 -14.55 0.87
N GLY A 114 20.07 -13.23 1.07
CA GLY A 114 21.26 -12.37 0.90
C GLY A 114 21.14 -10.92 1.40
N HIS A 115 19.94 -10.34 1.49
CA HIS A 115 19.81 -8.90 1.77
C HIS A 115 19.59 -8.51 3.24
N LYS A 116 19.79 -9.45 4.19
CA LYS A 116 19.68 -9.15 5.62
C LYS A 116 20.83 -8.28 6.18
N GLN A 117 21.84 -7.93 5.38
CA GLN A 117 23.04 -7.24 5.86
C GLN A 117 23.09 -5.71 5.62
N ALA A 118 22.19 -5.10 4.84
CA ALA A 118 22.43 -3.75 4.32
C ALA A 118 21.73 -2.57 5.02
N LEU A 119 20.94 -2.77 6.09
CA LEU A 119 20.16 -1.67 6.70
C LEU A 119 20.54 -1.31 8.15
N SER A 120 21.67 -1.81 8.66
CA SER A 120 22.10 -1.52 10.05
C SER A 120 23.05 -0.32 10.21
N THR A 121 23.43 0.40 9.16
CA THR A 121 24.60 1.32 9.25
C THR A 121 24.29 2.82 9.30
N VAL A 122 23.04 3.29 9.20
CA VAL A 122 22.79 4.75 9.16
C VAL A 122 21.73 5.22 10.15
N VAL A 123 21.95 4.96 11.44
CA VAL A 123 21.37 5.79 12.53
C VAL A 123 22.39 5.90 13.67
N GLN A 124 23.45 6.68 13.45
CA GLN A 124 24.15 7.35 14.55
C GLN A 124 24.51 8.76 14.09
N LYS A 125 23.88 9.76 14.71
CA LYS A 125 24.41 11.11 14.76
C LYS A 125 24.33 11.55 16.21
N GLU A 126 25.47 11.46 16.90
CA GLU A 126 25.74 12.16 18.16
C GLU A 126 25.50 13.66 17.93
N GLY A 127 24.82 14.37 18.82
CA GLY A 127 25.36 14.70 20.14
C GLY A 127 26.12 16.03 20.01
N THR A 128 25.51 17.11 20.48
CA THR A 128 26.21 18.33 20.91
C THR A 128 25.49 18.85 22.13
#